data_AF-A0A952IWR2-F1
#
_entry.id   AF-A0A952IWR2-F1
#
_cell.length_a   1.000
_cell.length_b   1.000
_cell.length_c   1.000
_cell.angle_alpha   90.00
_cell.angle_beta   90.00
_cell.angle_gamma   90.00
#
_symmetry.space_group_name_H-M   'P 1'
#
loop_
_entity.id
_entity.type
_entity.pdbx_description
1 polymer ?
#
loop_
_entity_poly.entity_id
_entity_poly.type
_entity_poly.pdbx_seq_one_letter_code
_entity_poly.pdbx_strand_id
1 'polypeptide(L)'
;MTDSDTDNRHLLVLARNNPLEAMRVAAGLTIFGHHVELVLMNRELTEEESESEQGELLELCEIQPLTTVPGMQQYFEFLDSQALAKRLLNADGVINL
;
A
#
# COMPACT_ATOMS: atom_id res chain seq x y z
N MET A 1 1.98 28.32 19.95
CA MET A 1 1.06 27.62 19.04
C MET A 1 1.94 26.99 17.99
N THR A 2 2.43 25.77 18.25
CA THR A 2 3.21 25.03 17.25
C THR A 2 2.20 24.35 16.37
N ASP A 3 1.96 24.89 15.18
CA ASP A 3 1.42 24.10 14.08
C ASP A 3 2.41 22.94 13.90
N SER A 4 2.00 21.76 14.38
CA SER A 4 2.67 20.52 14.03
C SER A 4 2.12 20.18 12.66
N ASP A 5 2.90 20.43 11.61
CA ASP A 5 2.59 20.08 10.22
C ASP A 5 1.94 18.70 10.12
N THR A 6 0.61 18.65 10.00
CA THR A 6 -0.05 17.49 9.40
C THR A 6 0.05 17.67 7.90
N ASP A 7 1.29 17.73 7.40
CA ASP A 7 1.55 17.85 5.98
C ASP A 7 0.99 16.60 5.30
N ASN A 8 0.17 16.80 4.27
CA ASN A 8 -0.39 15.72 3.47
C ASN A 8 0.76 15.07 2.68
N ARG A 9 1.40 14.07 3.31
CA ARG A 9 2.52 13.32 2.75
C ARG A 9 2.04 12.22 1.82
N HIS A 10 2.87 11.95 0.81
CA HIS A 10 2.78 10.76 -0.02
C HIS A 10 3.55 9.61 0.63
N LEU A 11 2.84 8.61 1.13
CA LEU A 11 3.40 7.44 1.81
C LEU A 11 3.24 6.18 0.97
N LEU A 12 4.32 5.39 0.88
CA LEU A 12 4.33 4.12 0.18
C LEU A 12 4.49 2.97 1.19
N VAL A 13 3.53 2.05 1.21
CA VAL A 13 3.56 0.84 2.05
C VAL A 13 3.94 -0.36 1.18
N LEU A 14 4.97 -1.08 1.57
CA LEU A 14 5.44 -2.30 0.90
C LEU A 14 5.04 -3.52 1.72
N ALA A 15 4.13 -4.33 1.17
CA ALA A 15 3.70 -5.61 1.72
C ALA A 15 4.64 -6.73 1.26
N ARG A 16 5.83 -6.82 1.86
CA ARG A 16 6.88 -7.77 1.48
C ARG A 16 6.72 -9.13 2.15
N ASN A 17 6.40 -9.14 3.43
CA ASN A 17 6.30 -10.37 4.22
C ASN A 17 4.93 -10.51 4.89
N ASN A 18 4.29 -9.39 5.24
CA ASN A 18 3.03 -9.41 5.97
C ASN A 18 1.96 -8.56 5.26
N PRO A 19 1.25 -9.14 4.28
CA PRO A 19 0.27 -8.38 3.50
C PRO A 19 -0.90 -7.88 4.35
N LEU A 20 -1.44 -8.69 5.26
CA LEU A 20 -2.57 -8.28 6.10
C LEU A 20 -2.23 -7.07 6.99
N GLU A 21 -1.06 -7.10 7.62
CA GLU A 21 -0.62 -5.96 8.43
C GLU A 21 -0.37 -4.71 7.57
N ALA A 22 0.18 -4.89 6.36
CA ALA A 22 0.40 -3.79 5.43
C ALA A 22 -0.92 -3.16 4.95
N MET A 23 -1.94 -3.97 4.67
CA MET A 23 -3.29 -3.49 4.36
C MET A 23 -3.87 -2.67 5.53
N ARG A 24 -3.79 -3.21 6.75
CA ARG A 24 -4.25 -2.52 7.97
C ARG A 24 -3.54 -1.19 8.19
N VAL A 25 -2.21 -1.16 8.01
CA VAL A 25 -1.38 0.05 8.16
C VAL A 25 -1.73 1.06 7.07
N ALA A 26 -1.83 0.64 5.81
CA ALA A 26 -2.17 1.53 4.70
C ALA A 26 -3.52 2.22 4.91
N ALA A 27 -4.56 1.45 5.27
CA ALA A 27 -5.87 2.00 5.62
C ALA A 27 -5.78 3.00 6.79
N GLY A 28 -5.11 2.63 7.89
CA GLY A 28 -5.00 3.51 9.06
C GLY A 28 -4.28 4.84 8.80
N LEU A 29 -3.32 4.86 7.87
CA LEU A 29 -2.59 6.08 7.51
C LEU A 29 -3.47 7.11 6.79
N THR A 30 -4.57 6.68 6.14
CA THR A 30 -5.51 7.59 5.47
C THR A 30 -6.24 8.52 6.43
N ILE A 31 -6.36 8.13 7.71
CA ILE A 31 -7.06 8.92 8.75
C ILE A 31 -6.41 10.30 8.92
N PHE A 32 -5.10 10.41 8.70
CA PHE A 32 -4.35 11.67 8.81
C PHE A 32 -4.36 12.50 7.52
N GLY A 33 -5.14 12.09 6.51
CA GLY A 33 -5.27 12.77 5.23
C GLY A 33 -4.08 12.57 4.29
N HIS A 34 -3.18 11.63 4.58
CA HIS A 34 -2.04 11.29 3.72
C HIS A 34 -2.51 10.62 2.42
N HIS A 35 -1.78 10.86 1.33
CA HIS A 35 -1.90 10.04 0.13
C HIS A 35 -1.13 8.74 0.37
N VAL A 36 -1.82 7.60 0.35
CA VAL A 36 -1.23 6.30 0.68
C VAL A 36 -1.31 5.38 -0.52
N GLU A 37 -0.18 4.79 -0.88
CA GLU A 37 -0.08 3.73 -1.86
C GLU A 37 0.37 2.43 -1.19
N LEU A 38 -0.19 1.30 -1.62
CA LEU A 38 0.17 -0.03 -1.13
C LEU A 38 0.69 -0.89 -2.28
N VAL A 39 1.85 -1.51 -2.10
CA VAL A 39 2.43 -2.44 -3.08
C VAL A 39 2.49 -3.84 -2.47
N LEU A 40 1.72 -4.76 -3.04
CA LEU A 40 1.78 -6.20 -2.77
C LEU A 40 3.01 -6.80 -3.43
N MET A 41 3.81 -7.55 -2.67
CA MET A 41 5.09 -8.06 -3.14
C MET A 41 5.29 -9.53 -2.74
N ASN A 42 6.37 -10.11 -3.26
CA ASN A 42 6.93 -11.42 -2.90
C ASN A 42 6.10 -12.64 -3.31
N ARG A 43 4.81 -12.68 -2.99
CA ARG A 43 3.90 -13.79 -3.35
C ARG A 43 2.49 -13.31 -3.61
N GLU A 44 1.71 -14.16 -4.27
CA GLU A 44 0.27 -13.96 -4.40
C GLU A 44 -0.40 -14.00 -3.01
N LEU A 45 -1.48 -13.22 -2.86
CA LEU A 45 -2.36 -13.36 -1.71
C LEU A 45 -3.07 -14.71 -1.77
N THR A 46 -3.31 -15.31 -0.60
CA THR A 46 -4.26 -16.41 -0.52
C THR A 46 -5.68 -15.87 -0.67
N GLU A 47 -6.64 -16.74 -1.00
CA GLU A 47 -8.07 -16.38 -1.05
C GLU A 47 -8.54 -15.79 0.29
N GLU A 48 -8.16 -16.43 1.41
CA GLU A 48 -8.43 -15.94 2.76
C GLU A 48 -7.85 -14.53 3.02
N GLU A 49 -6.66 -14.23 2.51
CA GLU A 49 -6.07 -12.90 2.67
C GLU A 49 -6.77 -11.85 1.80
N SER A 50 -7.17 -12.22 0.58
CA SER A 50 -7.89 -11.31 -0.31
C SER A 50 -9.30 -10.97 0.18
N GLU A 51 -9.97 -11.90 0.86
CA GLU A 51 -11.32 -11.74 1.42
C GLU A 51 -11.31 -11.29 2.89
N SER A 52 -10.14 -10.96 3.42
CA SER A 52 -9.98 -10.56 4.82
C SER A 52 -10.66 -9.21 5.13
N GLU A 53 -10.92 -8.98 6.42
CA GLU A 53 -11.40 -7.67 6.92
C GLU A 53 -10.47 -6.52 6.53
N GLN A 54 -9.16 -6.80 6.36
CA GLN A 54 -8.18 -5.79 5.94
C GLN A 54 -8.32 -5.46 4.45
N GLY A 55 -8.69 -6.43 3.61
CA GLY A 55 -9.03 -6.21 2.21
C GLY A 55 -10.27 -5.34 2.05
N GLU A 56 -11.34 -5.66 2.80
CA GLU A 56 -12.57 -4.85 2.84
C GLU A 56 -12.28 -3.42 3.34
N LEU A 57 -11.42 -3.29 4.35
CA LEU A 57 -11.03 -1.98 4.87
C LEU A 57 -10.28 -1.12 3.82
N LEU A 58 -9.43 -1.72 2.98
CA LEU A 58 -8.78 -0.97 1.90
C LEU A 58 -9.78 -0.45 0.87
N GLU A 59 -10.80 -1.25 0.53
CA GLU A 59 -11.86 -0.83 -0.38
C GLU A 59 -12.63 0.38 0.19
N LEU A 60 -12.97 0.35 1.49
CA LEU A 60 -13.59 1.48 2.18
C LEU A 60 -12.70 2.74 2.21
N CYS A 61 -11.38 2.57 2.22
CA CYS A 61 -10.40 3.66 2.16
C CYS A 61 -10.05 4.08 0.72
N GLU A 62 -10.70 3.50 -0.29
CA GLU A 62 -10.44 3.74 -1.71
C GLU A 62 -8.96 3.49 -2.11
N ILE A 63 -8.26 2.61 -1.39
CA ILE A 63 -6.90 2.20 -1.73
C ILE A 63 -6.97 0.99 -2.66
N GLN A 64 -6.57 1.19 -3.92
CA GLN A 64 -6.32 0.10 -4.85
C GLN A 64 -4.85 -0.34 -4.75
N PRO A 65 -4.57 -1.60 -4.38
CA PRO A 65 -3.21 -2.09 -4.33
C PRO A 65 -2.53 -2.10 -5.70
N LEU A 66 -1.23 -1.84 -5.70
CA LEU A 66 -0.31 -2.11 -6.79
C LEU A 66 0.38 -3.45 -6.50
N THR A 67 1.02 -4.07 -7.49
CA THR A 67 1.73 -5.35 -7.27
C THR A 67 3.04 -5.45 -8.04
N THR A 68 4.05 -6.08 -7.44
CA THR A 68 5.24 -6.55 -8.18
C THR A 68 5.19 -8.05 -8.47
N VAL A 69 4.05 -8.71 -8.20
CA VAL A 69 3.87 -10.15 -8.35
C VAL A 69 3.16 -10.43 -9.68
N PRO A 70 3.82 -11.06 -10.67
CA PRO A 70 3.23 -11.24 -12.00
C PRO A 70 1.89 -11.98 -12.02
N GLY A 71 1.68 -12.94 -11.11
CA GLY A 71 0.42 -13.68 -11.00
C GLY A 71 -0.78 -12.83 -10.56
N MET A 72 -0.52 -11.63 -10.03
CA MET A 72 -1.56 -10.71 -9.56
C MET A 72 -1.89 -9.60 -10.56
N GLN A 73 -1.20 -9.51 -11.71
CA GLN A 73 -1.36 -8.42 -12.69
C GLN A 73 -2.76 -8.34 -13.32
N GLN A 74 -3.55 -9.43 -13.23
CA GLN A 74 -4.93 -9.47 -13.71
C GLN A 74 -5.91 -8.77 -12.75
N TYR A 75 -5.49 -8.55 -11.50
CA TYR A 75 -6.29 -7.93 -10.44
C TYR A 75 -5.80 -6.51 -10.12
N PHE A 76 -4.48 -6.29 -10.17
CA PHE A 76 -3.84 -5.06 -9.73
C PHE A 76 -2.86 -4.52 -10.78
N GLU A 77 -2.60 -3.20 -10.75
CA GLU A 77 -1.57 -2.60 -11.59
C GLU A 77 -0.20 -3.21 -11.26
N PHE A 78 0.43 -3.80 -12.27
CA PHE A 78 1.75 -4.41 -12.13
C PHE A 78 2.86 -3.35 -12.27
N LEU A 79 3.78 -3.35 -11.29
CA LEU A 79 4.96 -2.51 -11.26
C LEU A 79 6.19 -3.34 -11.61
N ASP A 80 6.81 -3.00 -12.74
CA ASP A 80 8.17 -3.44 -13.01
C ASP A 80 9.18 -2.70 -12.12
N SER A 81 10.46 -3.07 -12.24
CA SER A 81 11.52 -2.46 -11.41
C SER A 81 11.67 -0.96 -11.63
N GLN A 82 11.39 -0.44 -12.83
CA GLN A 82 11.50 0.98 -13.13
C GLN A 82 10.34 1.76 -12.50
N ALA A 83 9.12 1.24 -12.64
CA ALA A 83 7.92 1.81 -12.05
C ALA A 83 8.00 1.83 -10.52
N LEU A 84 8.43 0.71 -9.91
CA LEU A 84 8.65 0.63 -8.46
C LEU A 84 9.71 1.64 -7.98
N ALA A 85 10.85 1.73 -8.68
CA ALA A 85 11.91 2.67 -8.33
C ALA A 85 11.41 4.13 -8.38
N LYS A 86 10.59 4.46 -9.38
CA LYS A 86 9.97 5.80 -9.48
C LYS A 86 9.04 6.10 -8.31
N ARG A 87 8.21 5.14 -7.88
CA ARG A 87 7.33 5.29 -6.71
C ARG A 87 8.13 5.50 -5.43
N LEU A 88 9.17 4.69 -5.21
CA LEU A 88 10.06 4.80 -4.06
C LEU A 88 10.74 6.18 -3.97
N LEU A 89 11.18 6.74 -5.10
CA LEU A 89 11.83 8.05 -5.15
C LEU A 89 10.86 9.22 -4.95
N ASN A 90 9.59 9.04 -5.29
CA ASN A 90 8.56 10.07 -5.19
C ASN A 90 7.76 10.02 -3.88
N ALA A 91 7.99 9.02 -3.04
CA ALA A 91 7.34 8.91 -1.73
C ALA A 91 8.11 9.75 -0.70
N ASP A 92 7.38 10.49 0.13
CA ASP A 92 7.93 11.22 1.27
C ASP A 92 8.33 10.28 2.42
N GLY A 93 7.75 9.07 2.43
CA GLY A 93 8.05 8.02 3.39
C GLY A 93 7.72 6.64 2.86
N VAL A 94 8.55 5.66 3.23
CA VAL A 94 8.37 4.26 2.87
C VAL A 94 8.26 3.42 4.14
N ILE A 95 7.21 2.60 4.21
CA ILE A 95 6.98 1.63 5.29
C ILE A 95 7.09 0.24 4.68
N ASN A 96 7.94 -0.62 5.23
CA ASN A 96 8.21 -1.95 4.69
C ASN A 96 7.88 -3.02 5.74
N LEU A 97 6.97 -3.93 5.39
CA LEU A 97 6.39 -4.93 6.28
C LEU A 97 6.57 -6.34 5.72
#